data_AF-A0A528IL50-F1
#
_entry.id   AF-A0A528IL50-F1
#
_cell.length_a   1.000
_cell.length_b   1.000
_cell.length_c   1.000
_cell.angle_alpha   90.00
_cell.angle_beta   90.00
_cell.angle_gamma   90.00
#
_symmetry.space_group_name_H-M   'P 1'
#
loop_
_entity.id
_entity.type
_entity.pdbx_description
1 polymer ?
#
loop_
_entity_poly.entity_id
_entity_poly.type
_entity_poly.pdbx_seq_one_letter_code
_entity_poly.pdbx_strand_id
1 'polypeptide(L)'
;VVHPSNASGFLSHLLRSSPRSLTSRTQRGRSSGGREFTRTVYGYGLRDVLLEDWTVHGSGHAWSGGSPAGSHTDPAGPDASREMIRFFLARKRLVAKVPRTRAGA
;
A
#
# COMPACT_ATOMS: atom_id res chain seq x y z
N VAL A 1 17.91 -10.27 0.67
CA VAL A 1 17.68 -9.43 -0.53
C VAL A 1 16.19 -9.37 -0.80
N VAL A 2 15.58 -8.18 -0.77
CA VAL A 2 14.21 -7.98 -1.27
C VAL A 2 14.34 -7.62 -2.75
N HIS A 3 13.71 -8.41 -3.61
CA HIS A 3 13.78 -8.21 -5.06
C HIS A 3 12.60 -7.33 -5.51
N PRO A 4 12.81 -6.37 -6.43
CA PRO A 4 11.72 -5.52 -6.96
C PRO A 4 10.55 -6.31 -7.55
N SER A 5 10.79 -7.53 -8.05
CA SER A 5 9.74 -8.40 -8.59
C SER A 5 8.74 -8.90 -7.56
N ASN A 6 9.01 -8.76 -6.25
CA ASN A 6 8.06 -9.16 -5.22
C ASN A 6 6.76 -8.35 -5.34
N ALA A 7 6.88 -7.05 -5.62
CA ALA A 7 5.73 -6.17 -5.83
C ALA A 7 4.96 -6.56 -7.11
N SER A 8 5.67 -6.78 -8.22
CA SER A 8 5.03 -7.13 -9.50
C SER A 8 4.35 -8.50 -9.47
N GLY A 9 4.91 -9.47 -8.73
CA GLY A 9 4.29 -10.78 -8.51
C GLY A 9 2.96 -10.68 -7.76
N PHE A 10 2.90 -9.87 -6.69
CA PHE A 10 1.67 -9.65 -5.93
C PHE A 10 0.60 -8.93 -6.78
N LEU A 11 0.98 -7.87 -7.51
CA LEU A 11 0.08 -7.16 -8.41
C LEU A 11 -0.49 -8.10 -9.48
N SER A 12 0.35 -8.93 -10.08
CA SER A 12 -0.06 -9.89 -11.11
C SER A 12 -1.05 -10.91 -10.57
N HIS A 13 -0.84 -11.40 -9.35
CA HIS A 13 -1.79 -12.30 -8.69
C HIS A 13 -3.12 -11.59 -8.41
N LEU A 14 -3.08 -10.38 -7.83
CA LEU A 14 -4.26 -9.60 -7.52
C LEU A 14 -5.12 -9.37 -8.77
N LEU A 15 -4.52 -8.92 -9.87
CA LEU A 15 -5.22 -8.68 -11.14
C LEU A 15 -5.91 -9.93 -11.67
N ARG A 16 -5.30 -11.12 -11.55
CA ARG A 16 -5.90 -12.39 -11.99
C ARG A 16 -7.00 -12.90 -11.07
N SER A 17 -6.87 -12.69 -9.76
CA SER A 17 -7.83 -13.17 -8.75
C SER A 17 -9.03 -12.25 -8.53
N SER A 18 -8.98 -11.03 -9.07
CA SER A 18 -9.99 -10.00 -8.87
C SER A 18 -11.30 -10.38 -9.58
N PRO A 19 -12.46 -10.40 -8.90
CA PRO A 19 -13.75 -10.78 -9.50
C PRO A 19 -14.25 -9.81 -10.58
N ARG A 20 -13.65 -8.61 -10.64
CA ARG A 20 -13.92 -7.57 -11.64
C ARG A 20 -12.65 -6.78 -11.89
N SER A 21 -12.60 -6.08 -13.03
CA SER A 21 -11.48 -5.23 -13.42
C SER A 21 -11.19 -4.15 -12.37
N LEU A 22 -9.91 -4.02 -12.01
CA LEU A 22 -9.44 -2.96 -11.13
C LEU A 22 -9.17 -1.69 -11.92
N THR A 23 -9.51 -0.55 -11.31
CA THR A 23 -9.03 0.76 -11.75
C THR A 23 -7.70 1.05 -11.09
N SER A 24 -6.84 1.81 -11.78
CA SER A 24 -5.58 2.28 -11.22
C SER A 24 -5.44 3.79 -11.34
N ARG A 25 -4.74 4.40 -10.37
CA ARG A 25 -4.36 5.81 -10.40
C ARG A 25 -2.93 5.98 -9.93
N THR A 26 -2.09 6.59 -10.75
CA THR A 26 -0.70 6.88 -10.41
C THR A 26 -0.54 8.32 -9.95
N GLN A 27 0.23 8.50 -8.89
CA GLN A 27 0.69 9.77 -8.36
C GLN A 27 2.22 9.75 -8.30
N ARG A 28 2.85 10.84 -8.75
CA ARG A 28 4.26 11.12 -8.51
C ARG A 28 4.39 12.23 -7.49
N GLY A 29 5.44 12.19 -6.69
CA GLY A 29 5.69 13.21 -5.68
C GLY A 29 7.13 13.21 -5.22
N ARG A 30 7.42 14.12 -4.29
CA ARG A 30 8.69 14.22 -3.59
C ARG A 30 8.41 14.28 -2.09
N SER A 31 9.12 13.49 -1.30
CA SER A 31 9.03 13.54 0.17
C SER A 31 9.62 14.85 0.69
N SER A 32 9.35 15.19 1.95
CA SER A 32 10.01 16.31 2.63
C SER A 32 11.53 16.14 2.71
N GLY A 33 12.01 14.89 2.75
CA GLY A 33 13.42 14.54 2.71
C GLY A 33 14.06 14.56 1.32
N GLY A 34 13.28 14.82 0.26
CA GLY A 34 13.79 15.06 -1.09
C GLY A 34 13.79 13.86 -2.05
N ARG A 35 13.49 12.65 -1.59
CA ARG A 35 13.30 11.48 -2.47
C ARG A 35 12.06 11.65 -3.33
N GLU A 36 12.23 11.40 -4.62
CA GLU A 36 11.08 11.23 -5.51
C GLU A 36 10.46 9.86 -5.28
N PHE A 37 9.14 9.78 -5.46
CA PHE A 37 8.43 8.52 -5.41
C PHE A 37 7.33 8.46 -6.47
N THR A 38 7.01 7.23 -6.88
CA THR A 38 5.81 6.90 -7.64
C THR A 38 4.94 6.00 -6.78
N ARG A 39 3.67 6.37 -6.66
CA ARG A 39 2.63 5.56 -6.01
C ARG A 39 1.54 5.24 -7.01
N THR A 40 1.20 3.97 -7.18
CA THR A 40 0.04 3.54 -7.96
C THR A 40 -0.96 2.86 -7.05
N VAL A 41 -2.20 3.35 -7.08
CA VAL A 41 -3.30 2.85 -6.25
C VAL A 41 -4.21 1.99 -7.12
N TYR A 42 -4.48 0.76 -6.69
CA TYR A 42 -5.36 -0.18 -7.38
C TYR A 42 -6.60 -0.48 -6.54
N GLY A 43 -7.77 -0.46 -7.17
CA GLY A 43 -9.03 -0.75 -6.49
C GLY A 43 -10.26 -0.56 -7.35
N TYR A 44 -11.41 -0.55 -6.71
CA TYR A 44 -12.72 -0.40 -7.36
C TYR A 44 -13.30 1.01 -7.27
N GLY A 45 -12.45 1.98 -6.94
CA GLY A 45 -12.79 3.37 -6.71
C GLY A 45 -11.98 3.94 -5.55
N LEU A 46 -12.10 5.25 -5.31
CA LEU A 46 -11.26 5.98 -4.32
C LEU A 46 -11.44 5.51 -2.87
N ARG A 47 -12.54 4.81 -2.57
CA ARG A 47 -12.87 4.31 -1.22
C ARG A 47 -12.66 2.80 -1.06
N ASP A 48 -12.42 2.08 -2.14
CA ASP A 48 -12.22 0.62 -2.16
C ASP A 48 -10.86 0.28 -2.77
N VAL A 49 -9.83 0.81 -2.12
CA VAL A 49 -8.43 0.54 -2.48
C VAL A 49 -8.08 -0.87 -2.02
N LEU A 50 -7.48 -1.68 -2.88
CA LEU A 50 -7.00 -3.04 -2.56
C LEU A 50 -5.48 -3.11 -2.38
N LEU A 51 -4.74 -2.33 -3.16
CA LEU A 51 -3.28 -2.34 -3.18
C LEU A 51 -2.75 -0.92 -3.46
N GLU A 52 -1.65 -0.59 -2.80
CA GLU A 52 -0.80 0.53 -3.18
C GLU A 52 0.59 0.02 -3.51
N ASP A 53 1.04 0.25 -4.73
CA ASP A 53 2.40 -0.02 -5.18
C ASP A 53 3.22 1.26 -5.06
N TRP A 54 4.36 1.18 -4.36
CA TRP A 54 5.22 2.30 -4.06
C TRP A 54 6.63 2.02 -4.56
N THR A 55 7.14 2.92 -5.39
CA THR A 55 8.56 2.97 -5.78
C THR A 55 9.18 4.25 -5.24
N VAL A 56 10.19 4.12 -4.39
CA VAL A 56 10.99 5.25 -3.88
C VAL A 56 12.28 5.33 -4.68
N HIS A 57 12.43 6.38 -5.48
CA HIS A 57 13.49 6.48 -6.48
C HIS A 57 14.84 6.81 -5.84
N GLY A 58 15.86 6.05 -6.21
CA GLY A 58 17.21 6.19 -5.68
C GLY A 58 17.39 5.71 -4.23
N SER A 59 16.35 5.15 -3.61
CA SER A 59 16.47 4.45 -2.34
C SER A 59 17.18 3.11 -2.54
N GLY A 60 18.16 2.83 -1.70
CA GLY A 60 18.81 1.52 -1.64
C GLY A 60 17.99 0.51 -0.83
N HIS A 61 18.65 -0.55 -0.34
CA HIS A 61 18.04 -1.53 0.57
C HIS A 61 17.92 -0.98 2.00
N ALA A 62 17.12 0.07 2.16
CA ALA A 62 16.88 0.75 3.42
C ALA A 62 15.37 0.99 3.61
N TRP A 63 14.95 1.10 4.86
CA TRP A 63 13.58 1.45 5.22
C TRP A 63 13.33 2.92 4.90
N SER A 64 12.38 3.21 4.00
CA SER A 64 12.06 4.58 3.60
C SER A 64 11.50 5.41 4.77
N GLY A 65 12.06 6.60 4.96
CA GLY A 65 11.80 7.48 6.09
C GLY A 65 12.57 7.06 7.34
N GLY A 66 11.98 7.28 8.52
CA GLY A 66 12.59 6.91 9.80
C GLY A 66 13.65 7.91 10.31
N SER A 67 14.33 7.52 11.39
CA SER A 67 15.30 8.37 12.07
C SER A 67 16.66 8.36 11.34
N PRO A 68 17.33 9.51 11.14
CA PRO A 68 18.70 9.56 10.63
C PRO A 68 19.74 8.80 11.46
N ALA A 69 19.44 8.51 12.73
CA ALA A 69 20.30 7.69 13.59
C ALA A 69 20.20 6.18 13.29
N GLY A 70 19.23 5.75 12.47
CA GLY A 70 19.06 4.36 12.08
C GLY A 70 20.05 3.95 10.98
N SER A 71 20.78 2.85 11.17
CA SER A 71 21.74 2.34 10.19
C SER A 71 21.10 1.74 8.93
N HIS A 72 19.80 1.44 8.96
CA HIS A 72 19.05 0.80 7.88
C HIS A 72 17.84 1.61 7.42
N THR A 73 17.85 2.92 7.65
CA THR A 73 16.81 3.85 7.22
C THR A 73 17.30 4.72 6.06
N ASP A 74 16.40 5.12 5.19
CA ASP A 74 16.59 6.21 4.23
C ASP A 74 15.70 7.39 4.66
N PRO A 75 16.17 8.29 5.54
CA PRO A 75 15.39 9.41 6.05
C PRO A 75 14.95 10.40 4.97
N ALA A 76 15.59 10.36 3.79
CA ALA A 76 15.19 11.18 2.66
C ALA A 76 13.89 10.68 2.03
N GLY A 77 13.49 9.42 2.27
CA GLY A 77 12.28 8.79 1.75
C GLY A 77 10.97 9.25 2.40
N PRO A 78 9.80 8.95 1.79
CA PRO A 78 8.51 9.00 2.49
C PRO A 78 8.51 8.13 3.75
N ASP A 79 7.72 8.50 4.76
CA ASP A 79 7.57 7.69 5.99
C ASP A 79 6.75 6.41 5.72
N ALA A 80 7.44 5.31 5.38
CA ALA A 80 6.79 4.06 5.01
C ALA A 80 5.92 3.49 6.15
N SER A 81 6.33 3.65 7.40
CA SER A 81 5.58 3.15 8.56
C SER A 81 4.24 3.88 8.71
N ARG A 82 4.26 5.21 8.60
CA ARG A 82 3.04 6.03 8.61
C ARG A 82 2.12 5.67 7.45
N GLU A 83 2.67 5.49 6.24
CA GLU A 83 1.89 5.17 5.04
C GLU A 83 1.21 3.80 5.13
N MET A 84 1.90 2.80 5.69
CA MET A 84 1.32 1.49 5.99
C MET A 84 0.16 1.60 6.99
N ILE A 85 0.36 2.33 8.10
CA ILE A 85 -0.69 2.53 9.11
C ILE A 85 -1.90 3.25 8.49
N ARG A 86 -1.67 4.31 7.72
CA ARG A 86 -2.73 5.04 7.01
C ARG A 86 -3.53 4.11 6.09
N PHE A 87 -2.84 3.28 5.31
CA PHE A 87 -3.49 2.30 4.42
C PHE A 87 -4.35 1.31 5.22
N PHE A 88 -3.79 0.61 6.20
CA PHE A 88 -4.53 -0.43 6.91
C PHE A 88 -5.66 0.13 7.77
N LEU A 89 -5.50 1.30 8.39
CA LEU A 89 -6.57 1.95 9.15
C LEU A 89 -7.70 2.48 8.27
N ALA A 90 -7.41 2.89 7.03
CA ALA A 90 -8.45 3.24 6.06
C ALA A 90 -9.28 2.02 5.63
N ARG A 91 -8.73 0.80 5.74
CA ARG A 91 -9.40 -0.47 5.40
C ARG A 91 -10.02 -1.15 6.62
N LYS A 92 -10.65 -0.39 7.54
CA LYS A 92 -11.38 -0.99 8.68
C LYS A 92 -12.22 -2.17 8.16
N ARG A 93 -11.97 -3.36 8.71
CA ARG A 93 -12.71 -4.58 8.36
C ARG A 93 -14.20 -4.23 8.39
N LEU A 94 -14.87 -4.33 7.25
CA LEU A 94 -16.30 -4.55 7.26
C LEU A 94 -16.48 -5.89 7.96
N VAL A 95 -16.71 -5.86 9.27
CA VAL A 95 -17.25 -7.03 9.97
C VAL A 95 -18.58 -7.27 9.31
N ALA A 96 -18.67 -8.32 8.50
CA ALA A 96 -19.96 -8.76 7.97
C ALA A 96 -20.87 -8.96 9.19
N LYS A 97 -21.92 -8.14 9.32
CA LYS A 97 -23.01 -8.43 10.27
C LYS A 97 -23.59 -9.77 9.81
N VAL A 98 -23.24 -10.85 10.51
CA VAL A 98 -23.95 -12.12 10.34
C VAL A 98 -25.41 -11.85 10.74
N PRO A 99 -26.39 -12.02 9.84
CA PRO A 99 -27.79 -11.88 10.22
C PRO A 99 -28.09 -12.95 11.27
N ARG A 100 -28.51 -12.54 12.47
CA ARG A 100 -29.10 -13.47 13.42
C ARG A 100 -30.46 -13.87 12.85
N THR A 101 -30.54 -15.03 12.20
CA THR A 101 -31.82 -15.70 11.96
C THR A 101 -32.49 -15.90 13.32
N ARG A 102 -33.64 -15.24 13.53
CA ARG A 102 -34.55 -15.63 14.60
C ARG A 102 -35.14 -16.97 14.18
N ALA A 103 -34.74 -18.05 14.85
CA ALA A 103 -35.52 -19.27 14.84
C ALA A 103 -36.84 -18.97 15.57
N GLY A 104 -37.95 -19.21 14.88
CA GLY A 104 -39.28 -19.10 15.45
C GLY A 104 -39.52 -20.15 16.52
N ALA A 105 -40.38 -19.78 17.47
CA ALA A 105 -41.22 -20.67 18.25
C ALA A 105 -42.64 -20.10 18.17
#